data_AF-A0A3D9B6K2-F1
#
_entry.id   AF-A0A3D9B6K2-F1
#
_cell.length_a   1.000
_cell.length_b   1.000
_cell.length_c   1.000
_cell.angle_alpha   90.00
_cell.angle_beta   90.00
_cell.angle_gamma   90.00
#
_symmetry.space_group_name_H-M   'P 1'
#
loop_
_entity.id
_entity.type
_entity.pdbx_description
1 polymer ?
#
loop_
_entity_poly.entity_id
_entity_poly.type
_entity_poly.pdbx_seq_one_letter_code
_entity_poly.pdbx_strand_id
1 'polypeptide(L)'
;MPKLKEYLGGIVSEIAEARKMTDLQTVQIAREYAKNDLLKHFSIPRMKVGTVDLTIPFATAGNTPKLPFRDFTYDEIIKTAGTDYNSSDTKNDQSLKAFLANQENNYNEIITKIKEENKPSLTDEQIQYFDPIPKYTLEFCRTLPNFAWKNTDPEVFLQRVFNRITQEARRVIEKTEDHEIIVEASQLMELDVKCLIFAKMSVSEAGMEWSRYEDINGNIVETLIPE
;
A
#
# COMPACT_ATOMS: atom_id res chain seq x y z
N MET A 1 -6.52 3.56 -12.67
CA MET A 1 -5.23 2.87 -12.40
C MET A 1 -5.54 1.39 -12.16
N PRO A 2 -4.62 0.42 -12.37
CA PRO A 2 -4.96 -0.99 -12.15
C PRO A 2 -5.20 -1.26 -10.66
N LYS A 3 -6.08 -2.21 -10.33
CA LYS A 3 -6.23 -2.68 -8.95
C LYS A 3 -5.10 -3.64 -8.60
N LEU A 4 -4.67 -3.68 -7.34
CA LEU A 4 -3.59 -4.59 -6.89
C LEU A 4 -3.84 -6.06 -7.27
N LYS A 5 -5.08 -6.53 -7.11
CA LYS A 5 -5.47 -7.91 -7.47
C LYS A 5 -5.31 -8.20 -8.97
N GLU A 6 -5.63 -7.23 -9.82
CA GLU A 6 -5.55 -7.35 -11.28
C GLU A 6 -4.09 -7.36 -11.71
N TYR A 7 -3.28 -6.49 -11.12
CA TYR A 7 -1.85 -6.42 -11.39
C TYR A 7 -1.11 -7.70 -10.99
N LEU A 8 -1.28 -8.17 -9.74
CA LEU A 8 -0.63 -9.40 -9.27
C LEU A 8 -1.14 -10.63 -10.03
N GLY A 9 -2.45 -10.71 -10.28
CA GLY A 9 -3.05 -11.79 -11.07
C GLY A 9 -2.52 -11.82 -12.50
N GLY A 10 -2.33 -10.66 -13.12
CA GLY A 10 -1.71 -10.52 -14.44
C GLY A 10 -0.30 -11.09 -14.48
N ILE A 11 0.56 -10.75 -13.51
CA ILE A 11 1.93 -11.28 -13.43
C ILE A 11 1.92 -12.82 -13.33
N VAL A 12 1.09 -13.38 -12.45
CA VAL A 12 0.98 -14.84 -12.30
C VAL A 12 0.49 -15.49 -13.60
N SER A 13 -0.47 -14.87 -14.28
CA SER A 13 -0.98 -15.34 -15.57
C SER A 13 0.09 -15.34 -16.67
N GLU A 14 0.90 -14.28 -16.75
CA GLU A 14 2.00 -14.20 -17.74
C GLU A 14 3.10 -15.23 -17.47
N ILE A 15 3.42 -15.49 -16.20
CA ILE A 15 4.37 -16.56 -15.83
C ILE A 15 3.83 -17.93 -16.27
N ALA A 16 2.54 -18.19 -16.08
CA ALA A 16 1.91 -19.44 -16.50
C ALA A 16 1.89 -19.60 -18.03
N GLU A 17 1.59 -18.55 -18.78
CA GLU A 17 1.60 -18.60 -20.25
C GLU A 17 3.03 -18.79 -20.80
N ALA A 18 4.03 -18.13 -20.21
CA ALA A 18 5.44 -18.34 -20.55
C ALA A 18 5.88 -19.80 -20.31
N ARG A 19 5.37 -20.42 -19.24
CA ARG A 19 5.63 -21.83 -18.94
C ARG A 19 5.04 -22.76 -20.00
N LYS A 20 3.75 -22.57 -20.32
CA LYS A 20 3.05 -23.31 -21.38
C LYS A 20 3.78 -23.18 -22.72
N MET A 21 4.25 -21.99 -23.07
CA MET A 21 5.05 -21.78 -24.27
C MET A 21 6.35 -22.60 -24.26
N THR A 22 7.05 -22.65 -23.11
CA THR A 22 8.27 -23.44 -22.94
C THR A 22 8.01 -24.95 -23.11
N ASP A 23 6.89 -25.45 -22.60
CA ASP A 23 6.52 -26.86 -22.77
C ASP A 23 6.19 -27.19 -24.23
N LEU A 24 5.44 -26.33 -24.92
CA LEU A 24 5.16 -26.49 -26.34
C LEU A 24 6.44 -26.48 -27.19
N GLN A 25 7.38 -25.60 -26.87
CA GLN A 25 8.70 -25.57 -27.51
C GLN A 25 9.49 -26.85 -27.25
N THR A 26 9.45 -27.38 -26.02
CA THR A 26 10.10 -28.65 -25.68
C THR A 26 9.55 -29.81 -26.53
N VAL A 27 8.23 -29.87 -26.72
CA VAL A 27 7.60 -30.87 -27.60
C VAL A 27 8.02 -30.68 -29.06
N GLN A 28 8.14 -29.44 -29.54
CA GLN A 28 8.61 -29.16 -30.88
C GLN A 28 10.06 -29.64 -31.09
N ILE A 29 10.96 -29.31 -30.16
CA ILE A 29 12.36 -29.75 -30.18
C ILE A 29 12.42 -31.28 -30.18
N ALA A 30 11.63 -31.94 -29.34
CA ALA A 30 11.54 -33.40 -29.31
C ALA A 30 11.20 -34.01 -30.67
N ARG A 31 10.23 -33.40 -31.39
CA ARG A 31 9.83 -33.84 -32.74
C ARG A 31 10.93 -33.61 -33.76
N GLU A 32 11.69 -32.53 -33.66
CA GLU A 32 12.82 -32.23 -34.56
C GLU A 32 13.98 -33.21 -34.32
N TYR A 33 14.28 -33.52 -33.06
CA TYR A 33 15.31 -34.49 -32.67
C TYR A 33 14.98 -35.88 -33.21
N ALA A 34 13.72 -36.31 -33.06
CA ALA A 34 13.27 -37.62 -33.53
C ALA A 34 13.39 -37.80 -35.06
N LYS A 35 13.35 -36.71 -35.83
CA LYS A 35 13.45 -36.74 -37.29
C LYS A 35 14.89 -36.75 -37.81
N ASN A 36 15.88 -36.41 -36.98
CA ASN A 36 17.28 -36.31 -37.39
C ASN A 36 18.08 -37.55 -36.98
N ASP A 37 18.84 -38.12 -37.91
CA ASP A 37 19.55 -39.39 -37.70
C ASP A 37 20.62 -39.36 -36.61
N LEU A 38 21.21 -38.19 -36.35
CA LEU A 38 22.19 -38.03 -35.27
C LEU A 38 21.50 -37.64 -33.97
N LEU A 39 20.57 -36.68 -34.02
CA LEU A 39 19.96 -36.10 -32.82
C LEU A 39 18.97 -37.02 -32.10
N LYS A 40 18.40 -38.03 -32.79
CA LYS A 40 17.44 -38.99 -32.19
C LYS A 40 17.98 -39.79 -31.02
N HIS A 41 19.31 -39.84 -30.86
CA HIS A 41 19.99 -40.53 -29.76
C HIS A 41 20.38 -39.60 -28.60
N PHE A 42 20.11 -38.30 -28.72
CA PHE A 42 20.41 -37.30 -27.70
C PHE A 42 19.23 -37.11 -26.75
N SER A 43 19.51 -36.78 -25.49
CA SER A 43 18.49 -36.40 -24.53
C SER A 43 17.82 -35.08 -24.96
N ILE A 44 16.49 -35.04 -24.85
CA ILE A 44 15.73 -33.82 -25.12
C ILE A 44 15.84 -32.91 -23.89
N PRO A 45 16.28 -31.65 -24.04
CA PRO A 45 16.34 -30.72 -22.93
C PRO A 45 14.92 -30.36 -22.46
N ARG A 46 14.64 -30.58 -21.16
CA ARG A 46 13.42 -30.09 -20.49
C ARG A 46 13.81 -28.94 -19.58
N MET A 47 13.33 -27.74 -19.87
CA MET A 47 13.48 -26.61 -18.96
C MET A 47 12.26 -26.54 -18.04
N LYS A 48 12.48 -26.56 -16.72
CA LYS A 48 11.44 -26.29 -15.72
C LYS A 48 11.71 -24.92 -15.11
N VAL A 49 10.71 -24.06 -15.08
CA VAL A 49 10.76 -22.83 -14.28
C VAL A 49 10.56 -23.27 -12.83
N GLY A 50 11.56 -23.04 -11.98
CA GLY A 50 11.49 -23.38 -10.56
C GLY A 50 10.68 -22.33 -9.80
N THR A 51 11.30 -21.76 -8.76
CA THR A 51 10.73 -20.63 -8.04
C THR A 51 11.10 -19.33 -8.73
N VAL A 52 10.12 -18.45 -8.93
CA VAL A 52 10.33 -17.09 -9.42
C VAL A 52 10.13 -16.13 -8.25
N ASP A 53 11.21 -15.44 -7.87
CA ASP A 53 11.19 -14.41 -6.83
C ASP A 53 11.14 -13.02 -7.46
N LEU A 54 10.11 -12.24 -7.11
CA LEU A 54 9.87 -10.90 -7.63
C LEU A 54 9.79 -9.91 -6.47
N THR A 55 10.51 -8.79 -6.61
CA THR A 55 10.35 -7.61 -5.76
C THR A 55 9.76 -6.49 -6.59
N ILE A 56 8.52 -6.13 -6.32
CA ILE A 56 7.74 -5.19 -7.12
C ILE A 56 7.49 -3.93 -6.29
N PRO A 57 8.02 -2.76 -6.71
CA PRO A 57 7.61 -1.49 -6.13
C PRO A 57 6.25 -1.08 -6.68
N PHE A 58 5.36 -0.64 -5.79
CA PHE A 58 4.12 0.02 -6.16
C PHE A 58 3.73 1.05 -5.09
N ALA A 59 2.83 1.96 -5.42
CA ALA A 59 2.22 2.89 -4.47
C ALA A 59 0.70 2.80 -4.57
N THR A 60 -0.01 3.17 -3.51
CA THR A 60 -1.48 3.27 -3.57
C THR A 60 -1.89 4.55 -4.27
N ALA A 61 -2.73 4.44 -5.30
CA ALA A 61 -3.32 5.58 -5.98
C ALA A 61 -4.16 6.39 -4.99
N GLY A 62 -3.93 7.70 -4.94
CA GLY A 62 -4.73 8.61 -4.12
C GLY A 62 -4.44 8.62 -2.61
N ASN A 63 -3.60 7.72 -2.09
CA ASN A 63 -3.21 7.73 -0.68
C ASN A 63 -1.76 8.20 -0.53
N THR A 64 -1.60 9.49 -0.24
CA THR A 64 -0.41 9.93 0.53
C THR A 64 -0.30 9.06 1.78
N PRO A 65 0.91 8.71 2.23
CA PRO A 65 1.10 7.85 3.41
C PRO A 65 0.25 8.38 4.57
N LYS A 66 -0.42 7.47 5.29
CA LYS A 66 -1.14 7.82 6.52
C LYS A 66 -0.10 8.28 7.51
N LEU A 67 0.05 9.60 7.61
CA LEU A 67 0.97 10.20 8.55
C LEU A 67 0.39 10.03 9.96
N PRO A 68 1.21 9.70 10.97
CA PRO A 68 0.83 9.79 12.37
C PRO A 68 0.28 11.18 12.70
N PHE A 69 -0.64 11.26 13.68
CA PHE A 69 -1.25 12.53 14.10
C PHE A 69 -0.21 13.61 14.35
N ARG A 70 0.84 13.23 15.09
CA ARG A 70 1.91 14.12 15.48
C ARG A 70 2.63 14.74 14.28
N ASP A 71 2.81 13.98 13.20
CA ASP A 71 3.63 14.38 12.05
C ASP A 71 2.85 15.35 11.17
N PHE A 72 1.64 14.98 10.73
CA PHE A 72 0.86 15.87 9.86
C PHE A 72 0.41 17.14 10.57
N THR A 73 0.17 17.08 11.88
CA THR A 73 -0.25 18.24 12.67
C THR A 73 0.94 19.18 12.85
N TYR A 74 2.12 18.65 13.17
CA TYR A 74 3.35 19.44 13.24
C TYR A 74 3.62 20.16 11.91
N ASP A 75 3.53 19.45 10.79
CA ASP A 75 3.71 20.03 9.46
C ASP A 75 2.73 21.16 9.15
N GLU A 76 1.45 21.01 9.52
CA GLU A 76 0.46 22.06 9.31
C GLU A 76 0.68 23.26 10.25
N ILE A 77 1.13 23.03 11.48
CA ILE A 77 1.48 24.08 12.44
C ILE A 77 2.63 24.93 11.90
N ILE A 78 3.75 24.31 11.50
CA ILE A 78 4.92 25.04 11.00
C ILE A 78 4.59 25.78 9.70
N LYS A 79 3.78 25.17 8.83
CA LYS A 79 3.34 25.77 7.58
C LYS A 79 2.44 26.97 7.81
N THR A 80 1.55 26.89 8.80
CA THR A 80 0.61 27.96 9.11
C THR A 80 1.28 29.09 9.87
N ALA A 81 2.17 28.78 10.82
CA ALA A 81 2.93 29.76 11.57
C ALA A 81 4.01 30.45 10.71
N GLY A 82 4.55 29.74 9.70
CA GLY A 82 5.51 30.30 8.75
C GLY A 82 6.69 30.96 9.45
N THR A 83 6.86 32.27 9.25
CA THR A 83 7.96 33.06 9.86
C THR A 83 7.80 33.28 11.36
N ASP A 84 6.61 33.08 11.92
CA ASP A 84 6.37 33.25 13.35
C ASP A 84 6.89 32.07 14.16
N TYR A 85 7.22 30.95 13.52
CA TYR A 85 7.76 29.78 14.18
C TYR A 85 9.27 29.66 13.94
N ASN A 86 10.04 29.53 15.03
CA ASN A 86 11.48 29.29 14.98
C ASN A 86 11.82 27.84 15.32
N SER A 87 12.08 27.03 14.28
CA SER A 87 12.49 25.62 14.41
C SER A 87 13.92 25.44 14.94
N SER A 88 14.74 26.49 14.96
CA SER A 88 16.12 26.42 15.48
C SER A 88 16.15 26.43 17.01
N ASP A 89 15.06 26.82 17.67
CA ASP A 89 14.89 26.65 19.11
C ASP A 89 14.52 25.19 19.42
N THR A 90 15.55 24.35 19.50
CA THR A 90 15.43 22.90 19.67
C THR A 90 14.68 22.49 20.92
N LYS A 91 14.76 23.27 22.00
CA LYS A 91 14.08 22.95 23.28
C LYS A 91 12.57 23.10 23.13
N ASN A 92 12.12 24.23 22.59
CA ASN A 92 10.69 24.49 22.42
C ASN A 92 10.09 23.70 21.24
N ASP A 93 10.87 23.43 20.19
CA ASP A 93 10.50 22.48 19.14
C ASP A 93 10.25 21.06 19.68
N GLN A 94 11.17 20.52 20.50
CA GLN A 94 10.99 19.22 21.14
C GLN A 94 9.78 19.21 22.07
N SER A 95 9.49 20.32 22.75
CA SER A 95 8.31 20.46 23.62
C SER A 95 7.01 20.37 22.82
N LEU A 96 6.96 21.01 21.64
CA LEU A 96 5.83 20.88 20.70
C LEU A 96 5.65 19.44 20.23
N LYS A 97 6.73 18.79 19.78
CA LYS A 97 6.68 17.40 19.33
C LYS A 97 6.22 16.45 20.43
N ALA A 98 6.68 16.64 21.66
CA ALA A 98 6.25 15.85 22.82
C ALA A 98 4.78 16.07 23.15
N PHE A 99 4.30 17.32 23.09
CA PHE A 99 2.88 17.64 23.27
C PHE A 99 2.00 16.94 22.22
N LEU A 100 2.38 17.00 20.95
CA LEU A 100 1.64 16.35 19.86
C LEU A 100 1.65 14.82 19.98
N ALA A 101 2.76 14.23 20.41
CA ALA A 101 2.83 12.80 20.69
C ALA A 101 1.89 12.37 21.83
N ASN A 102 1.64 13.24 22.81
CA ASN A 102 0.65 12.98 23.87
C ASN A 102 -0.78 13.10 23.32
N GLN A 103 -1.06 14.17 22.56
CA GLN A 103 -2.37 14.40 21.94
C GLN A 103 -2.77 13.33 20.91
N GLU A 104 -1.81 12.62 20.32
CA GLU A 104 -2.07 11.52 19.42
C GLU A 104 -2.94 10.42 20.04
N ASN A 105 -2.80 10.16 21.35
CA ASN A 105 -3.66 9.17 22.03
C ASN A 105 -5.14 9.60 22.00
N ASN A 106 -5.43 10.87 22.30
CA ASN A 106 -6.78 11.43 22.25
C ASN A 106 -7.37 11.33 20.84
N TYR A 107 -6.58 11.69 19.83
CA TYR A 107 -6.99 11.57 18.43
C TYR A 107 -7.32 10.13 18.05
N ASN A 108 -6.46 9.17 18.41
CA ASN A 108 -6.65 7.76 18.12
C ASN A 108 -7.87 7.17 18.84
N GLU A 109 -8.17 7.61 20.06
CA GLU A 109 -9.38 7.21 20.78
C GLU A 109 -10.65 7.69 20.05
N ILE A 110 -10.67 8.94 19.57
CA ILE A 110 -11.79 9.48 18.78
C ILE A 110 -11.98 8.68 17.49
N ILE A 111 -10.89 8.41 16.76
CA ILE A 111 -10.92 7.58 15.55
C ILE A 111 -11.46 6.18 15.84
N THR A 112 -11.04 5.57 16.95
CA THR A 112 -11.47 4.22 17.34
C THR A 112 -12.98 4.19 17.61
N LYS A 113 -13.48 5.13 18.41
CA LYS A 113 -14.93 5.26 18.69
C LYS A 113 -15.75 5.43 17.41
N ILE A 114 -15.31 6.29 16.49
CA ILE A 114 -16.01 6.51 15.23
C ILE A 114 -16.03 5.23 14.37
N LYS A 115 -14.92 4.48 14.33
CA LYS A 115 -14.84 3.21 13.58
C LYS A 115 -15.76 2.13 14.15
N GLU A 116 -15.95 2.08 15.47
CA GLU A 116 -16.88 1.13 16.12
C GLU A 116 -18.33 1.33 15.67
N GLU A 117 -18.71 2.56 15.32
CA GLU A 117 -20.04 2.87 14.79
C GLU A 117 -20.30 2.31 13.37
N ASN A 118 -19.28 1.77 12.69
CA ASN A 118 -19.35 1.13 11.38
C ASN A 118 -20.05 1.95 10.27
N LYS A 119 -19.99 3.29 10.36
CA LYS A 119 -20.52 4.17 9.30
C LYS A 119 -19.52 4.30 8.15
N PRO A 120 -19.97 4.37 6.88
CA PRO A 120 -19.09 4.44 5.72
C PRO A 120 -18.39 5.79 5.54
N SER A 121 -18.90 6.86 6.17
CA SER A 121 -18.34 8.21 6.09
C SER A 121 -18.46 8.98 7.39
N LEU A 122 -17.60 9.99 7.54
CA LEU A 122 -17.57 10.86 8.70
C LEU A 122 -18.71 11.89 8.63
N THR A 123 -19.60 11.86 9.63
CA THR A 123 -20.74 12.80 9.73
C THR A 123 -20.33 14.13 10.34
N ASP A 124 -21.10 15.20 10.11
CA ASP A 124 -20.83 16.53 10.68
C ASP A 124 -20.79 16.54 12.21
N GLU A 125 -21.59 15.69 12.86
CA GLU A 125 -21.56 15.51 14.31
C GLU A 125 -20.25 14.87 14.79
N GLN A 126 -19.75 13.86 14.07
CA GLN A 126 -18.48 13.20 14.40
C GLN A 126 -17.27 14.11 14.14
N ILE A 127 -17.38 15.03 13.17
CA ILE A 127 -16.36 16.05 12.90
C ILE A 127 -16.16 16.95 14.14
N GLN A 128 -17.25 17.28 14.85
CA GLN A 128 -17.17 18.11 16.06
C GLN A 128 -16.38 17.45 17.20
N TYR A 129 -16.20 16.13 17.20
CA TYR A 129 -15.39 15.45 18.21
C TYR A 129 -13.91 15.88 18.14
N PHE A 130 -13.45 16.40 16.99
CA PHE A 130 -12.09 16.90 16.83
C PHE A 130 -11.91 18.37 17.27
N ASP A 131 -12.98 19.13 17.48
CA ASP A 131 -12.95 20.57 17.84
C ASP A 131 -12.02 20.93 19.02
N PRO A 132 -11.93 20.12 20.09
CA PRO A 132 -11.07 20.45 21.21
C PRO A 132 -9.58 20.43 20.86
N ILE A 133 -9.15 19.60 19.91
CA ILE A 133 -7.74 19.35 19.62
C ILE A 133 -7.03 20.61 19.08
N PRO A 134 -7.53 21.31 18.04
CA PRO A 134 -6.93 22.57 17.60
C PRO A 134 -6.89 23.63 18.70
N LYS A 135 -7.92 23.70 19.55
CA LYS A 135 -8.00 24.69 20.64
C LYS A 135 -6.89 24.46 21.66
N TYR A 136 -6.71 23.22 22.14
CA TYR A 136 -5.61 22.89 23.04
C TYR A 136 -4.24 23.08 22.40
N THR A 137 -4.13 22.81 21.10
CA THR A 137 -2.89 23.01 20.34
C THR A 137 -2.52 24.49 20.26
N LEU A 138 -3.49 25.37 19.96
CA LEU A 138 -3.27 26.81 19.93
C LEU A 138 -2.84 27.33 21.30
N GLU A 139 -3.54 26.95 22.37
CA GLU A 139 -3.20 27.38 23.73
C GLU A 139 -1.80 26.91 24.12
N PHE A 140 -1.41 25.68 23.78
CA PHE A 140 -0.04 25.22 24.01
C PHE A 140 0.98 26.02 23.21
N CYS A 141 0.73 26.27 21.92
CA CYS A 141 1.63 27.05 21.06
C CYS A 141 1.78 28.51 21.53
N ARG A 142 0.76 29.09 22.19
CA ARG A 142 0.86 30.42 22.83
C ARG A 142 1.81 30.44 24.03
N THR A 143 2.02 29.30 24.70
CA THR A 143 2.98 29.20 25.81
C THR A 143 4.43 29.08 25.35
N LEU A 144 4.66 28.77 24.08
CA LEU A 144 5.99 28.49 23.54
C LEU A 144 6.71 29.77 23.08
N PRO A 145 7.91 30.08 23.61
CA PRO A 145 8.68 31.25 23.22
C PRO A 145 9.14 31.29 21.75
N ASN A 146 9.16 30.14 21.07
CA ASN A 146 9.54 30.04 19.67
C ASN A 146 8.38 30.32 18.70
N PHE A 147 7.22 30.75 19.22
CA PHE A 147 6.11 31.30 18.43
C PHE A 147 5.96 32.81 18.68
N ALA A 148 6.16 33.61 17.63
CA ALA A 148 6.12 35.07 17.71
C ALA A 148 4.70 35.65 17.60
N TRP A 149 3.76 34.95 16.96
CA TRP A 149 2.36 35.38 16.75
C TRP A 149 2.20 36.80 16.21
N LYS A 150 3.09 37.22 15.29
CA LYS A 150 3.08 38.57 14.70
C LYS A 150 2.24 38.65 13.43
N ASN A 151 2.33 37.61 12.60
CA ASN A 151 1.72 37.54 11.28
C ASN A 151 0.63 36.46 11.20
N THR A 152 0.63 35.52 12.15
CA THR A 152 -0.29 34.39 12.20
C THR A 152 -1.54 34.78 12.97
N ASP A 153 -2.68 34.82 12.28
CA ASP A 153 -3.99 34.97 12.91
C ASP A 153 -4.38 33.68 13.66
N PRO A 154 -4.67 33.75 14.98
CA PRO A 154 -5.12 32.59 15.75
C PRO A 154 -6.37 31.89 15.20
N GLU A 155 -7.32 32.61 14.60
CA GLU A 155 -8.53 32.00 14.03
C GLU A 155 -8.20 31.21 12.77
N VAL A 156 -7.35 31.77 11.90
CA VAL A 156 -6.85 31.09 10.70
C VAL A 156 -6.03 29.85 11.08
N PHE A 157 -5.23 29.95 12.14
CA PHE A 157 -4.47 28.82 12.69
C PHE A 157 -5.39 27.68 13.13
N LEU A 158 -6.40 27.98 13.94
CA LEU A 158 -7.37 26.97 14.40
C LEU A 158 -8.06 26.31 13.22
N GLN A 159 -8.53 27.09 12.25
CA GLN A 159 -9.24 26.56 11.09
C GLN A 159 -8.36 25.64 10.24
N ARG A 160 -7.09 26.01 10.01
CA ARG A 160 -6.17 25.19 9.20
C ARG A 160 -5.83 23.87 9.88
N VAL A 161 -5.50 23.92 11.17
CA VAL A 161 -5.20 22.71 11.95
C VAL A 161 -6.43 21.81 12.01
N PHE A 162 -7.62 22.37 12.26
CA PHE A 162 -8.87 21.61 12.25
C PHE A 162 -9.13 20.94 10.90
N ASN A 163 -9.10 21.71 9.81
CA ASN A 163 -9.31 21.18 8.46
C ASN A 163 -8.35 20.04 8.13
N ARG A 164 -7.08 20.17 8.53
CA ARG A 164 -6.07 19.12 8.33
C ARG A 164 -6.40 17.86 9.11
N ILE A 165 -6.75 17.98 10.39
CA ILE A 165 -7.16 16.86 11.25
C ILE A 165 -8.37 16.15 10.66
N THR A 166 -9.42 16.89 10.27
CA THR A 166 -10.63 16.30 9.69
C THR A 166 -10.33 15.61 8.35
N GLN A 167 -9.48 16.19 7.51
CA GLN A 167 -9.07 15.58 6.24
C GLN A 167 -8.38 14.24 6.45
N GLU A 168 -7.42 14.16 7.39
CA GLU A 168 -6.72 12.91 7.69
C GLU A 168 -7.64 11.91 8.41
N ALA A 169 -8.54 12.37 9.28
CA ALA A 169 -9.56 11.52 9.90
C ALA A 169 -10.47 10.86 8.86
N ARG A 170 -10.94 11.62 7.87
CA ARG A 170 -11.71 11.09 6.73
C ARG A 170 -10.93 10.01 5.99
N ARG A 171 -9.66 10.25 5.64
CA ARG A 171 -8.79 9.24 4.98
C ARG A 171 -8.61 7.95 5.79
N VAL A 172 -8.71 8.02 7.10
CA VAL A 172 -8.55 6.86 8.00
C VAL A 172 -9.88 6.10 8.21
N ILE A 173 -11.01 6.80 8.15
CA ILE A 173 -12.35 6.28 8.47
C ILE A 173 -13.11 5.87 7.22
N GLU A 174 -13.12 6.74 6.20
CA GLU A 174 -13.77 6.48 4.93
C GLU A 174 -12.99 5.39 4.20
N LYS A 175 -13.63 4.23 4.04
CA LYS A 175 -13.09 3.13 3.25
C LYS A 175 -13.11 3.57 1.79
N THR A 176 -11.99 4.03 1.25
CA THR A 176 -11.80 4.07 -0.20
C THR A 176 -11.67 2.61 -0.67
N GLU A 177 -12.70 2.09 -1.34
CA GLU A 177 -12.70 0.73 -1.89
C GLU A 177 -11.62 0.49 -2.96
N ASP A 178 -10.99 1.54 -3.46
CA ASP A 178 -10.06 1.41 -4.56
C ASP A 178 -8.63 1.21 -4.07
N HIS A 179 -8.26 -0.07 -4.04
CA HIS A 179 -6.87 -0.55 -4.09
C HIS A 179 -6.26 -0.30 -5.48
N GLU A 180 -6.59 0.83 -6.09
CA GLU A 180 -5.89 1.31 -7.26
C GLU A 180 -4.43 1.52 -6.88
N ILE A 181 -3.52 1.07 -7.73
CA ILE A 181 -2.09 1.18 -7.49
C ILE A 181 -1.40 1.88 -8.65
N ILE A 182 -0.36 2.60 -8.30
CA ILE A 182 0.63 3.15 -9.21
C ILE A 182 1.74 2.11 -9.32
N VAL A 183 2.00 1.66 -10.54
CA VAL A 183 3.05 0.68 -10.89
C VAL A 183 3.99 1.21 -11.97
N GLU A 184 3.66 2.34 -12.57
CA GLU A 184 4.46 2.97 -13.62
C GLU A 184 5.73 3.57 -13.01
N ALA A 185 6.90 3.16 -13.53
CA ALA A 185 8.18 3.57 -13.01
C ALA A 185 8.35 5.11 -12.99
N SER A 186 7.87 5.81 -14.02
CA SER A 186 7.90 7.27 -14.10
C SER A 186 7.13 7.91 -12.95
N GLN A 187 5.91 7.44 -12.69
CA GLN A 187 5.05 7.95 -11.63
C GLN A 187 5.59 7.60 -10.24
N LEU A 188 6.20 6.42 -10.07
CA LEU A 188 6.81 6.01 -8.80
C LEU A 188 8.04 6.84 -8.44
N MET A 189 8.83 7.27 -9.43
CA MET A 189 10.02 8.12 -9.21
C MET A 189 9.68 9.53 -8.71
N GLU A 190 8.46 10.02 -8.97
CA GLU A 190 8.00 11.33 -8.51
C GLU A 190 7.53 11.31 -7.04
N LEU A 191 7.31 10.11 -6.47
CA LEU A 191 6.84 9.95 -5.10
C LEU A 191 8.00 9.89 -4.10
N ASP A 192 7.75 10.38 -2.89
CA ASP A 192 8.67 10.16 -1.76
C ASP A 192 8.82 8.64 -1.51
N VAL A 193 10.04 8.20 -1.19
CA VAL A 193 10.37 6.80 -0.89
C VAL A 193 9.48 6.22 0.20
N LYS A 194 9.01 7.03 1.15
CA LYS A 194 8.07 6.63 2.22
C LYS A 194 6.70 6.21 1.70
N CYS A 195 6.35 6.60 0.48
CA CYS A 195 5.09 6.25 -0.18
C CYS A 195 5.17 4.91 -0.93
N LEU A 196 6.38 4.36 -1.12
CA LEU A 196 6.62 3.15 -1.89
C LEU A 196 6.41 1.90 -1.02
N ILE A 197 5.68 0.94 -1.55
CA ILE A 197 5.48 -0.39 -0.98
C ILE A 197 6.20 -1.40 -1.86
N PHE A 198 6.97 -2.29 -1.25
CA PHE A 198 7.68 -3.35 -1.96
C PHE A 198 7.01 -4.70 -1.69
N ALA A 199 6.26 -5.22 -2.66
CA ALA A 199 5.75 -6.58 -2.60
C ALA A 199 6.89 -7.56 -2.92
N LYS A 200 7.16 -8.47 -2.00
CA LYS A 200 7.98 -9.66 -2.24
C LYS A 200 7.05 -10.82 -2.53
N MET A 201 7.15 -11.37 -3.74
CA MET A 201 6.33 -12.49 -4.18
C MET A 201 7.23 -13.62 -4.65
N SER A 202 7.00 -14.82 -4.12
CA SER A 202 7.62 -16.06 -4.58
C SER A 202 6.53 -16.90 -5.21
N VAL A 203 6.67 -17.20 -6.50
CA VAL A 203 5.75 -18.07 -7.23
C VAL A 203 6.45 -19.40 -7.49
N SER A 204 5.88 -20.48 -6.99
CA SER A 204 6.35 -21.84 -7.22
C SER A 204 5.28 -22.66 -7.93
N GLU A 205 5.71 -23.47 -8.89
CA GLU A 205 4.84 -24.39 -9.62
C GLU A 205 4.71 -25.71 -8.85
N ALA A 206 3.46 -26.14 -8.62
CA ALA A 206 3.11 -27.52 -8.31
C ALA A 206 2.46 -28.13 -9.55
N GLY A 207 2.97 -29.27 -10.01
CA GLY A 207 2.45 -29.95 -11.19
C GLY A 207 1.08 -30.56 -10.93
N MET A 208 0.26 -30.65 -11.98
CA MET A 208 -0.94 -31.48 -11.99
C MET A 208 -0.85 -32.40 -13.21
N GLU A 209 -1.17 -33.67 -13.05
CA GLU A 209 -1.16 -34.69 -14.08
C GLU A 209 -2.56 -35.28 -14.31
N TRP A 210 -2.87 -35.61 -15.55
CA TRP A 210 -4.08 -36.35 -15.88
C TRP A 210 -3.83 -37.83 -15.67
N SER A 211 -4.51 -38.40 -14.67
CA SER A 211 -4.54 -39.85 -14.44
C SER A 211 -5.71 -40.47 -15.17
N ARG A 212 -5.44 -41.52 -15.93
CA ARG A 212 -6.45 -42.28 -16.68
C ARG A 212 -6.52 -43.70 -16.11
N TYR A 213 -7.70 -44.07 -15.62
CA TYR A 213 -7.96 -45.41 -15.09
C TYR A 213 -9.34 -45.91 -15.51
N GLU A 214 -9.51 -47.23 -15.50
CA GLU A 214 -10.77 -47.89 -15.81
C GLU A 214 -11.56 -48.11 -14.50
N ASP A 215 -12.82 -47.69 -14.47
CA ASP A 215 -13.68 -47.88 -13.30
C ASP A 215 -14.24 -49.32 -13.22
N ILE A 216 -14.93 -49.64 -12.12
CA ILE A 216 -15.56 -50.96 -11.89
C ILE A 216 -16.63 -51.32 -12.94
N ASN A 217 -17.08 -50.37 -13.75
CA ASN A 217 -18.07 -50.55 -14.81
C ASN A 217 -17.44 -50.61 -16.20
N GLY A 218 -16.11 -50.60 -16.31
CA GLY A 218 -15.37 -50.61 -17.58
C GLY A 218 -15.35 -49.26 -18.31
N ASN A 219 -15.74 -48.17 -17.64
CA ASN A 219 -15.64 -46.83 -18.21
C ASN A 219 -14.23 -46.27 -17.98
N ILE A 220 -13.71 -45.60 -18.98
CA ILE A 220 -12.46 -44.85 -18.87
C ILE A 220 -12.77 -43.53 -18.17
N VAL A 221 -12.16 -43.34 -17.00
CA VAL A 221 -12.24 -42.10 -16.23
C VAL A 221 -10.90 -41.37 -16.30
N GLU A 222 -10.95 -40.07 -16.55
CA GLU A 222 -9.80 -39.18 -16.54
C GLU A 222 -9.97 -38.16 -15.43
N THR A 223 -9.01 -38.13 -14.50
CA THR A 223 -9.03 -37.24 -13.34
C THR A 223 -7.71 -36.47 -13.27
N LEU A 224 -7.79 -35.17 -13.02
CA LEU A 224 -6.61 -34.35 -12.78
C LEU A 224 -6.18 -34.48 -11.31
N ILE A 225 -4.96 -34.95 -11.07
CA ILE A 225 -4.37 -35.13 -9.74
C ILE A 225 -3.05 -34.34 -9.62
N PRO A 226 -2.62 -33.93 -8.42
CA PRO A 226 -1.29 -33.34 -8.23
C PRO A 226 -0.17 -34.31 -8.60
N GLU A 227 0.90 -33.80 -9.23
CA GLU A 227 2.17 -34.52 -9.52
C GLU A 227 2.98 -34.78 -8.23
#